data_AF-A0A0L0FYG5-F1
#
_entry.id   AF-A0A0L0FYG5-F1
#
_cell.length_a   1.000
_cell.length_b   1.000
_cell.length_c   1.000
_cell.angle_alpha   90.00
_cell.angle_beta   90.00
_cell.angle_gamma   90.00
#
_symmetry.space_group_name_H-M   'P 1'
#
loop_
_entity.id
_entity.type
_entity.pdbx_description
1 polymer ?
#
loop_
_entity_poly.entity_id
_entity_poly.type
_entity_poly.pdbx_seq_one_letter_code
_entity_poly.pdbx_strand_id
1 'polypeptide(L)'
;MQSNLSAHIQTIILQVDEQLNSIQHMQSGSTACMCVIHNNKLVVANIGDSVAFLCREAKALDLTVSHKPSIKEEKERIEACGGRVSCELDGVARVNERLAMSRALGDFSFRKYGVISEPDVGVFELTEKDCFLVLGTDGVFDMITSAQACAVVNSCEDPEEGAQELVSLAAQLGSHDNASAVVVRLEGWGLYENPDDVRLRAQAYSYNRGGRFRSLSHI
;
A
#
# COMPACT_ATOMS: atom_id res chain seq x y z
N MET A 1 -23.14 11.41 13.22
CA MET A 1 -23.23 10.49 12.06
C MET A 1 -21.86 10.13 11.47
N GLN A 2 -20.87 11.03 11.46
CA GLN A 2 -19.48 10.74 11.02
C GLN A 2 -18.79 9.64 11.84
N SER A 3 -19.09 9.54 13.14
CA SER A 3 -18.54 8.55 14.07
C SER A 3 -18.93 7.11 13.79
N ASN A 4 -19.84 6.85 12.84
CA ASN A 4 -20.39 5.51 12.65
C ASN A 4 -19.63 4.71 11.59
N LEU A 5 -19.23 5.32 10.46
CA LEU A 5 -18.66 4.55 9.35
C LEU A 5 -17.22 4.07 9.62
N SER A 6 -16.38 4.90 10.25
CA SER A 6 -15.03 4.50 10.67
C SER A 6 -15.05 3.44 11.76
N ALA A 7 -15.96 3.55 12.74
CA ALA A 7 -16.15 2.51 13.76
C ALA A 7 -16.68 1.20 13.15
N HIS A 8 -17.62 1.29 12.20
CA HIS A 8 -18.16 0.12 11.52
C HIS A 8 -17.11 -0.58 10.67
N ILE A 9 -16.30 0.13 9.88
CA ILE A 9 -15.28 -0.52 9.04
C ILE A 9 -14.25 -1.25 9.90
N GLN A 10 -13.82 -0.65 11.02
CA GLN A 10 -12.95 -1.30 11.99
C GLN A 10 -13.62 -2.55 12.58
N THR A 11 -14.88 -2.44 12.98
CA THR A 11 -15.64 -3.56 13.54
C THR A 11 -15.77 -4.71 12.55
N ILE A 12 -16.09 -4.42 11.28
CA ILE A 12 -16.22 -5.41 10.21
C ILE A 12 -14.90 -6.15 10.00
N ILE A 13 -13.79 -5.42 9.94
CA ILE A 13 -12.47 -6.01 9.74
C ILE A 13 -12.11 -6.98 10.88
N LEU A 14 -12.35 -6.58 12.13
CA LEU A 14 -12.10 -7.45 13.30
C LEU A 14 -13.04 -8.66 13.33
N GLN A 15 -14.30 -8.50 12.95
CA GLN A 15 -15.25 -9.61 12.82
C GLN A 15 -14.83 -10.60 11.74
N VAL A 16 -14.32 -10.12 10.61
CA VAL A 16 -13.76 -10.97 9.56
C VAL A 16 -12.55 -11.74 10.09
N ASP A 17 -11.62 -11.11 10.80
CA ASP A 17 -10.47 -11.80 11.40
C ASP A 17 -10.89 -12.91 12.39
N GLU A 18 -11.90 -12.64 13.22
CA GLU A 18 -12.48 -13.62 14.14
C GLU A 18 -13.12 -14.81 13.40
N GLN A 19 -13.85 -14.53 12.32
CA GLN A 19 -14.43 -15.56 11.47
C GLN A 19 -13.35 -16.40 10.78
N LEU A 20 -12.26 -15.78 10.31
CA LEU A 20 -11.12 -16.50 9.74
C LEU A 20 -10.45 -17.44 10.76
N ASN A 21 -10.39 -17.04 12.04
CA ASN A 21 -9.84 -17.88 13.10
C ASN A 21 -10.67 -19.15 13.38
N SER A 22 -11.96 -19.13 13.04
CA SER A 22 -12.84 -20.30 13.16
C SER A 22 -12.60 -21.36 12.09
N ILE A 23 -11.89 -21.01 11.01
CA ILE A 23 -11.58 -21.92 9.90
C ILE A 23 -10.42 -22.83 10.31
N GLN A 24 -10.70 -24.13 10.49
CA GLN A 24 -9.68 -25.12 10.84
C GLN A 24 -8.53 -25.14 9.83
N HIS A 25 -7.30 -25.23 10.33
CA HIS A 25 -6.06 -25.32 9.55
C HIS A 25 -5.69 -24.08 8.72
N MET A 26 -6.33 -22.92 8.92
CA MET A 26 -5.88 -21.68 8.27
C MET A 26 -4.54 -21.22 8.86
N GLN A 27 -3.48 -21.32 8.06
CA GLN A 27 -2.13 -20.84 8.41
C GLN A 27 -1.68 -19.63 7.59
N SER A 28 -2.51 -19.18 6.63
CA SER A 28 -2.24 -18.00 5.82
C SER A 28 -2.74 -16.72 6.50
N GLY A 29 -2.17 -15.60 6.09
CA GLY A 29 -2.73 -14.28 6.34
C GLY A 29 -2.85 -13.48 5.05
N SER A 30 -3.39 -12.28 5.19
CA SER A 30 -3.56 -11.33 4.10
C SER A 30 -3.46 -9.90 4.62
N THR A 31 -3.01 -9.01 3.75
CA THR A 31 -3.30 -7.58 3.92
C THR A 31 -4.76 -7.29 3.67
N ALA A 32 -5.22 -6.13 4.12
CA ALA A 32 -6.52 -5.57 3.76
C ALA A 32 -6.40 -4.05 3.68
N CYS A 33 -6.54 -3.50 2.47
CA CYS A 33 -6.70 -2.07 2.25
C CYS A 33 -8.11 -1.83 1.71
N MET A 34 -8.96 -1.18 2.49
CA MET A 34 -10.36 -0.94 2.17
C MET A 34 -10.64 0.55 2.05
N CYS A 35 -11.31 0.96 0.97
CA CYS A 35 -11.75 2.33 0.76
C CYS A 35 -13.27 2.36 0.58
N VAL A 36 -13.97 3.17 1.37
CA VAL A 36 -15.42 3.34 1.30
C VAL A 36 -15.74 4.81 1.05
N ILE A 37 -16.43 5.07 -0.06
CA ILE A 37 -16.89 6.41 -0.43
C ILE A 37 -18.36 6.55 -0.08
N HIS A 38 -18.71 7.54 0.74
CA HIS A 38 -20.09 7.85 1.11
C HIS A 38 -20.25 9.35 1.40
N ASN A 39 -21.20 10.02 0.72
CA ASN A 39 -21.49 11.46 0.89
C ASN A 39 -20.23 12.35 0.88
N ASN A 40 -19.42 12.25 -0.17
CA ASN A 40 -18.15 12.96 -0.34
C ASN A 40 -17.10 12.70 0.76
N LYS A 41 -17.25 11.66 1.55
CA LYS A 41 -16.22 11.19 2.48
C LYS A 41 -15.61 9.91 1.98
N LEU A 42 -14.30 9.83 2.05
CA LEU A 42 -13.52 8.63 1.83
C LEU A 42 -13.02 8.11 3.18
N VAL A 43 -13.50 6.93 3.58
CA VAL A 43 -12.99 6.20 4.74
C VAL A 43 -12.01 5.15 4.25
N VAL A 44 -10.80 5.16 4.78
CA VAL A 44 -9.74 4.20 4.44
C VAL A 44 -9.41 3.40 5.68
N ALA A 45 -9.34 2.07 5.56
CA ALA A 45 -8.85 1.19 6.60
C ALA A 45 -7.73 0.30 6.04
N ASN A 46 -6.57 0.28 6.68
CA ASN A 46 -5.42 -0.49 6.24
C ASN A 46 -4.93 -1.48 7.30
N ILE A 47 -4.61 -2.69 6.87
CA ILE A 47 -3.85 -3.70 7.60
C ILE A 47 -2.81 -4.28 6.64
N GLY A 48 -1.54 -4.07 6.95
CA GLY A 48 -0.42 -4.62 6.19
C GLY A 48 0.29 -3.53 5.41
N ASP A 49 0.94 -3.90 4.32
CA ASP A 49 1.79 -3.03 3.51
C ASP A 49 1.21 -2.63 2.15
N SER A 50 -0.02 -3.04 1.84
CA SER A 50 -0.79 -2.47 0.73
C SER A 50 -0.88 -0.94 0.86
N VAL A 51 -0.91 -0.27 -0.29
CA VAL A 51 -0.90 1.19 -0.39
C VAL A 51 -2.19 1.70 -1.03
N ALA A 52 -2.74 2.77 -0.47
CA ALA A 52 -3.72 3.60 -1.15
C ALA A 52 -3.32 5.07 -1.14
N PHE A 53 -3.54 5.75 -2.26
CA PHE A 53 -3.32 7.20 -2.38
C PHE A 53 -4.43 7.87 -3.20
N LEU A 54 -4.72 9.12 -2.86
CA LEU A 54 -5.64 9.99 -3.59
C LEU A 54 -4.85 10.96 -4.46
N CYS A 55 -5.21 11.07 -5.74
CA CYS A 55 -4.70 12.14 -6.58
C CYS A 55 -5.59 13.38 -6.41
N ARG A 56 -5.01 14.46 -5.90
CA ARG A 56 -5.64 15.78 -5.77
C ARG A 56 -4.82 16.82 -6.53
N GLU A 57 -5.43 17.50 -7.49
CA GLU A 57 -4.76 18.49 -8.34
C GLU A 57 -3.44 17.93 -8.94
N ALA A 58 -3.51 16.71 -9.49
CA ALA A 58 -2.39 15.97 -10.08
C ALA A 58 -1.22 15.64 -9.13
N LYS A 59 -1.46 15.64 -7.80
CA LYS A 59 -0.50 15.23 -6.77
C LYS A 59 -1.01 14.07 -5.94
N ALA A 60 -0.12 13.13 -5.64
CA ALA A 60 -0.41 12.02 -4.74
C ALA A 60 -0.50 12.48 -3.28
N LEU A 61 -1.59 12.10 -2.61
CA LEU A 61 -1.78 12.17 -1.17
C LEU A 61 -1.91 10.74 -0.64
N ASP A 62 -0.87 10.26 0.05
CA ASP A 62 -0.87 8.93 0.67
C ASP A 62 -1.95 8.85 1.76
N LEU A 63 -2.79 7.83 1.69
CA LEU A 63 -3.90 7.60 2.62
C LEU A 63 -3.57 6.52 3.65
N THR A 64 -2.55 5.71 3.38
CA THR A 64 -2.12 4.56 4.18
C THR A 64 -0.64 4.64 4.49
N VAL A 65 -0.25 4.13 5.67
CA VAL A 65 1.15 3.87 6.02
C VAL A 65 1.34 2.37 6.11
N SER A 66 2.34 1.83 5.39
CA SER A 66 2.62 0.39 5.40
C SER A 66 3.03 -0.09 6.79
N HIS A 67 2.40 -1.15 7.29
CA HIS A 67 2.72 -1.77 8.57
C HIS A 67 3.96 -2.69 8.45
N LYS A 68 5.14 -2.07 8.34
CA LYS A 68 6.43 -2.79 8.25
C LYS A 68 7.02 -3.02 9.65
N PRO A 69 7.59 -4.21 9.95
CA PRO A 69 8.22 -4.50 11.24
C PRO A 69 9.37 -3.57 11.63
N SER A 70 9.95 -2.84 10.67
CA SER A 70 11.01 -1.84 10.91
C SER A 70 10.49 -0.54 11.52
N ILE A 71 9.18 -0.27 11.46
CA ILE A 71 8.58 0.91 12.08
C ILE A 71 8.72 0.79 13.60
N LYS A 72 9.12 1.88 14.25
CA LYS A 72 9.50 1.89 15.66
C LYS A 72 8.39 1.33 16.57
N GLU A 73 7.17 1.84 16.43
CA GLU A 73 6.01 1.47 17.24
C GLU A 73 5.63 -0.01 17.00
N GLU A 74 5.73 -0.48 15.76
CA GLU A 74 5.46 -1.86 15.38
C GLU A 74 6.51 -2.81 15.96
N LYS A 75 7.80 -2.44 15.85
CA LYS A 75 8.93 -3.18 16.39
C LYS A 75 8.84 -3.32 17.91
N GLU A 76 8.58 -2.22 18.61
CA GLU A 76 8.46 -2.20 20.07
C GLU A 76 7.34 -3.14 20.54
N ARG A 77 6.18 -3.15 19.85
CA ARG A 77 5.10 -4.10 20.14
C ARG A 77 5.51 -5.55 19.90
N ILE A 78 6.16 -5.84 18.77
CA ILE A 78 6.61 -7.20 18.41
C ILE A 78 7.60 -7.73 19.46
N GLU A 79 8.60 -6.93 19.83
CA GLU A 79 9.63 -7.31 20.80
C GLU A 79 9.05 -7.46 22.22
N ALA A 80 8.10 -6.61 22.61
CA ALA A 80 7.40 -6.74 23.90
C ALA A 80 6.55 -8.03 24.00
N CYS A 81 6.07 -8.55 22.87
CA CYS A 81 5.37 -9.84 22.80
C CYS A 81 6.33 -11.04 22.63
N GLY A 82 7.65 -10.84 22.71
CA GLY A 82 8.64 -11.91 22.57
C GLY A 82 8.91 -12.34 21.12
N GLY A 83 8.47 -11.56 20.13
CA GLY A 83 8.93 -11.67 18.75
C GLY A 83 10.30 -11.01 18.55
N ARG A 84 10.95 -11.32 17.42
CA ARG A 84 12.20 -10.70 16.96
C ARG A 84 11.97 -10.02 15.62
N VAL A 85 12.49 -8.81 15.44
CA VAL A 85 12.57 -8.16 14.12
C VAL A 85 14.00 -8.28 13.59
N SER A 86 14.17 -8.89 12.41
CA SER A 86 15.47 -9.11 11.77
C SER A 86 15.42 -8.76 10.29
N CYS A 87 16.53 -8.24 9.75
CA CYS A 87 16.70 -7.93 8.31
C CYS A 87 17.81 -8.78 7.66
N GLU A 88 18.22 -9.88 8.29
CA GLU A 88 19.47 -10.61 7.95
C GLU A 88 19.47 -11.31 6.57
N LEU A 89 18.30 -11.62 6.00
CA LEU A 89 18.20 -12.41 4.75
C LEU A 89 18.40 -11.57 3.49
N ASP A 90 17.65 -10.48 3.37
CA ASP A 90 17.48 -9.68 2.15
C ASP A 90 17.43 -8.17 2.44
N GLY A 91 17.72 -7.76 3.67
CA GLY A 91 17.55 -6.37 4.12
C GLY A 91 16.11 -6.00 4.45
N VAL A 92 15.13 -6.90 4.25
CA VAL A 92 13.73 -6.67 4.59
C VAL A 92 13.47 -7.09 6.04
N ALA A 93 12.88 -6.19 6.82
CA ALA A 93 12.54 -6.45 8.21
C ALA A 93 11.42 -7.49 8.30
N ARG A 94 11.66 -8.60 9.00
CA ARG A 94 10.70 -9.68 9.19
C ARG A 94 10.50 -10.03 10.66
N VAL A 95 9.26 -10.33 11.03
CA VAL A 95 8.91 -10.93 12.33
C VAL A 95 9.36 -12.38 12.34
N ASN A 96 10.26 -12.72 13.25
CA ASN A 96 10.88 -14.03 13.39
C ASN A 96 11.38 -14.58 12.04
N GLU A 97 12.00 -13.72 11.22
CA GLU A 97 12.59 -14.05 9.91
C GLU A 97 11.60 -14.58 8.86
N ARG A 98 10.29 -14.47 9.12
CA ARG A 98 9.25 -15.05 8.27
C ARG A 98 8.31 -14.01 7.66
N LEU A 99 7.65 -13.19 8.49
CA LEU A 99 6.59 -12.30 8.03
C LEU A 99 7.12 -10.87 7.83
N ALA A 100 7.01 -10.32 6.62
CA ALA A 100 7.51 -8.97 6.27
C ALA A 100 6.58 -7.82 6.71
N MET A 101 5.50 -8.15 7.43
CA MET A 101 4.50 -7.21 7.92
C MET A 101 4.26 -7.37 9.42
N SER A 102 3.87 -6.30 10.08
CA SER A 102 3.58 -6.28 11.52
C SER A 102 2.09 -6.36 11.86
N ARG A 103 1.22 -6.23 10.86
CA ARG A 103 -0.24 -6.40 10.99
C ARG A 103 -0.78 -7.16 9.80
N ALA A 104 -1.72 -8.06 10.04
CA ALA A 104 -2.33 -8.90 9.02
C ALA A 104 -3.69 -9.41 9.52
N LEU A 105 -4.61 -9.69 8.58
CA LEU A 105 -5.72 -10.62 8.81
C LEU A 105 -5.17 -12.04 8.77
N GLY A 106 -5.68 -12.94 9.61
CA GLY A 106 -5.12 -14.29 9.71
C GLY A 106 -3.77 -14.29 10.42
N ASP A 107 -2.80 -15.06 9.90
CA ASP A 107 -1.47 -15.22 10.50
C ASP A 107 -1.51 -15.53 12.01
N PHE A 108 -2.50 -16.32 12.44
CA PHE A 108 -2.81 -16.54 13.86
C PHE A 108 -1.61 -17.08 14.67
N SER A 109 -0.71 -17.82 14.02
CA SER A 109 0.52 -18.32 14.63
C SER A 109 1.50 -17.22 15.06
N PHE A 110 1.39 -16.01 14.49
CA PHE A 110 2.19 -14.83 14.81
C PHE A 110 1.51 -13.85 15.78
N ARG A 111 0.22 -14.04 16.13
CA ARG A 111 -0.50 -13.19 17.09
C ARG A 111 0.22 -13.11 18.45
N LYS A 112 0.77 -14.24 18.90
CA LYS A 112 1.59 -14.32 20.13
C LYS A 112 2.90 -13.54 20.08
N TYR A 113 3.36 -13.13 18.89
CA TYR A 113 4.58 -12.35 18.68
C TYR A 113 4.28 -10.89 18.31
N GLY A 114 3.07 -10.40 18.59
CA GLY A 114 2.71 -8.98 18.40
C GLY A 114 2.22 -8.62 17.01
N VAL A 115 1.92 -9.59 16.13
CA VAL A 115 1.22 -9.32 14.86
C VAL A 115 -0.28 -9.20 15.11
N ILE A 116 -0.86 -8.03 14.84
CA ILE A 116 -2.26 -7.70 15.19
C ILE A 116 -3.14 -7.51 13.94
N SER A 117 -4.46 -7.62 14.09
CA SER A 117 -5.48 -7.32 13.06
C SER A 117 -6.13 -5.95 13.23
N GLU A 118 -5.59 -5.10 14.10
CA GLU A 118 -6.14 -3.76 14.29
C GLU A 118 -5.78 -2.87 13.09
N PRO A 119 -6.79 -2.36 12.35
CA PRO A 119 -6.56 -1.49 11.21
C PRO A 119 -6.23 -0.07 11.66
N ASP A 120 -5.39 0.60 10.88
CA ASP A 120 -5.35 2.06 10.90
C ASP A 120 -6.50 2.60 10.04
N VAL A 121 -7.29 3.54 10.58
CA VAL A 121 -8.48 4.09 9.92
C VAL A 121 -8.35 5.60 9.74
N GLY A 122 -8.44 6.06 8.49
CA GLY A 122 -8.44 7.46 8.10
C GLY A 122 -9.77 7.91 7.48
N VAL A 123 -10.12 9.18 7.65
CA VAL A 123 -11.30 9.79 7.00
C VAL A 123 -10.86 11.06 6.28
N PHE A 124 -11.18 11.12 5.00
CA PHE A 124 -10.78 12.21 4.10
C PHE A 124 -12.02 12.81 3.44
N GLU A 125 -12.07 14.14 3.32
CA GLU A 125 -13.10 14.82 2.54
C GLU A 125 -12.70 14.82 1.08
N LEU A 126 -13.60 14.31 0.22
CA LEU A 126 -13.50 14.39 -1.22
C LEU A 126 -14.03 15.73 -1.72
N THR A 127 -13.40 16.22 -2.77
CA THR A 127 -13.68 17.48 -3.44
C THR A 127 -13.60 17.25 -4.95
N GLU A 128 -14.15 18.20 -5.71
CA GLU A 128 -14.10 18.26 -7.19
C GLU A 128 -12.66 18.38 -7.74
N LYS A 129 -11.69 18.59 -6.86
CA LYS A 129 -10.25 18.60 -7.17
C LYS A 129 -9.62 17.20 -7.14
N ASP A 130 -10.34 16.21 -6.64
CA ASP A 130 -9.87 14.83 -6.56
C ASP A 130 -10.08 14.12 -7.89
N CYS A 131 -8.98 13.65 -8.46
CA CYS A 131 -8.92 13.14 -9.82
C CYS A 131 -9.17 11.63 -9.87
N PHE A 132 -8.50 10.89 -8.98
CA PHE A 132 -8.63 9.45 -8.86
C PHE A 132 -8.09 8.93 -7.53
N LEU A 133 -8.56 7.75 -7.14
CA LEU A 133 -8.04 6.97 -6.03
C LEU A 133 -7.32 5.74 -6.59
N VAL A 134 -6.14 5.42 -6.06
CA VAL A 134 -5.41 4.20 -6.39
C VAL A 134 -5.24 3.34 -5.15
N LEU A 135 -5.43 2.03 -5.30
CA LEU A 135 -5.04 1.02 -4.33
C LEU A 135 -4.12 0.02 -5.02
N GLY A 136 -3.15 -0.55 -4.31
CA GLY A 136 -2.38 -1.66 -4.83
C GLY A 136 -1.49 -2.33 -3.80
N THR A 137 -0.93 -3.47 -4.20
CA THR A 137 -0.06 -4.29 -3.36
C THR A 137 1.39 -3.81 -3.39
N ASP A 138 2.19 -4.30 -2.45
CA ASP A 138 3.64 -4.18 -2.41
C ASP A 138 4.31 -4.60 -3.72
N GLY A 139 3.78 -5.61 -4.42
CA GLY A 139 4.24 -6.00 -5.75
C GLY A 139 4.24 -4.87 -6.79
N VAL A 140 3.46 -3.80 -6.58
CA VAL A 140 3.53 -2.53 -7.35
C VAL A 140 4.40 -1.51 -6.61
N PHE A 141 4.09 -1.26 -5.35
CA PHE A 141 4.59 -0.08 -4.62
C PHE A 141 5.99 -0.24 -4.00
N ASP A 142 6.55 -1.44 -3.97
CA ASP A 142 7.98 -1.63 -3.68
C ASP A 142 8.86 -1.21 -4.88
N MET A 143 8.30 -1.13 -6.09
CA MET A 143 9.01 -0.67 -7.29
C MET A 143 8.74 0.80 -7.64
N ILE A 144 7.55 1.31 -7.31
CA ILE A 144 7.08 2.62 -7.77
C ILE A 144 6.51 3.41 -6.58
N THR A 145 6.94 4.66 -6.43
CA THR A 145 6.36 5.55 -5.40
C THR A 145 4.97 6.06 -5.80
N SER A 146 4.13 6.44 -4.84
CA SER A 146 2.81 7.04 -5.11
C SER A 146 2.88 8.26 -6.03
N ALA A 147 3.93 9.08 -5.91
CA ALA A 147 4.14 10.23 -6.80
C ALA A 147 4.40 9.82 -8.26
N GLN A 148 5.23 8.79 -8.48
CA GLN A 148 5.47 8.23 -9.81
C GLN A 148 4.21 7.55 -10.37
N ALA A 149 3.52 6.76 -9.54
CA ALA A 149 2.28 6.10 -9.91
C ALA A 149 1.19 7.11 -10.29
N CYS A 150 1.07 8.20 -9.52
CA CYS A 150 0.17 9.31 -9.83
C CYS A 150 0.49 9.93 -11.18
N ALA A 151 1.76 10.21 -11.48
CA ALA A 151 2.16 10.77 -12.77
C ALA A 151 1.85 9.84 -13.95
N VAL A 152 2.01 8.52 -13.76
CA VAL A 152 1.67 7.50 -14.77
C VAL A 152 0.16 7.46 -15.00
N VAL A 153 -0.65 7.31 -13.96
CA VAL A 153 -2.12 7.25 -14.10
C VAL A 153 -2.68 8.55 -14.67
N ASN A 154 -2.10 9.70 -14.32
CA ASN A 154 -2.52 11.00 -14.85
C ASN A 154 -2.24 11.18 -16.36
N SER A 155 -1.41 10.32 -16.98
CA SER A 155 -1.26 10.28 -18.46
C SER A 155 -2.27 9.41 -19.17
N CYS A 156 -2.92 8.50 -18.45
CA CYS A 156 -3.75 7.48 -19.05
C CYS A 156 -5.11 8.07 -19.43
N GLU A 157 -5.70 7.55 -20.50
CA GLU A 157 -7.01 7.96 -20.96
C GLU A 157 -8.10 7.55 -19.96
N ASP A 158 -7.96 6.36 -19.38
CA ASP A 158 -8.93 5.79 -18.46
C ASP A 158 -8.30 4.99 -17.29
N PRO A 159 -9.10 4.65 -16.27
CA PRO A 159 -8.61 3.91 -15.10
C PRO A 159 -8.12 2.50 -15.40
N GLU A 160 -8.64 1.85 -16.45
CA GLU A 160 -8.23 0.48 -16.80
C GLU A 160 -6.81 0.50 -17.35
N GLU A 161 -6.53 1.41 -18.29
CA GLU A 161 -5.17 1.68 -18.77
C GLU A 161 -4.25 2.05 -17.61
N GLY A 162 -4.69 2.96 -16.72
CA GLY A 162 -3.92 3.35 -15.54
C GLY A 162 -3.54 2.16 -14.65
N ALA A 163 -4.47 1.25 -14.37
CA ALA A 163 -4.18 0.05 -13.58
C ALA A 163 -3.22 -0.91 -14.30
N GLN A 164 -3.40 -1.12 -15.60
CA GLN A 164 -2.55 -1.99 -16.42
C GLN A 164 -1.12 -1.44 -16.53
N GLU A 165 -0.95 -0.14 -16.70
CA GLU A 165 0.35 0.52 -16.78
C GLU A 165 1.10 0.42 -15.44
N LEU A 166 0.44 0.58 -14.30
CA LEU A 166 1.09 0.42 -12.99
C LEU A 166 1.65 -1.00 -12.79
N VAL A 167 0.87 -2.03 -13.12
CA VAL A 167 1.29 -3.43 -13.01
C VAL A 167 2.42 -3.74 -14.01
N SER A 168 2.28 -3.28 -15.26
CA SER A 168 3.27 -3.49 -16.31
C SER A 168 4.59 -2.82 -15.98
N LEU A 169 4.54 -1.58 -15.47
CA LEU A 169 5.72 -0.85 -15.04
C LEU A 169 6.41 -1.54 -13.87
N ALA A 170 5.67 -2.00 -12.86
CA ALA A 170 6.26 -2.73 -11.74
C ALA A 170 7.02 -3.99 -12.21
N ALA A 171 6.44 -4.75 -13.15
CA ALA A 171 7.10 -5.90 -13.76
C ALA A 171 8.35 -5.49 -14.56
N GLN A 172 8.31 -4.39 -15.32
CA GLN A 172 9.47 -3.87 -16.04
C GLN A 172 10.60 -3.41 -15.11
N LEU A 173 10.26 -2.93 -13.90
CA LEU A 173 11.22 -2.53 -12.88
C LEU A 173 11.80 -3.70 -12.08
N GLY A 174 11.36 -4.92 -12.37
CA GLY A 174 11.88 -6.14 -11.76
C GLY A 174 11.07 -6.63 -10.57
N SER A 175 9.80 -6.24 -10.43
CA SER A 175 8.91 -6.89 -9.47
C SER A 175 8.80 -8.38 -9.79
N HIS A 176 9.04 -9.20 -8.78
CA HIS A 176 8.90 -10.66 -8.84
C HIS A 176 7.68 -11.15 -8.04
N ASP A 177 6.90 -10.22 -7.49
CA ASP A 177 5.75 -10.53 -6.65
C ASP A 177 4.42 -10.43 -7.44
N ASN A 178 3.33 -10.84 -6.80
CA ASN A 178 1.98 -10.62 -7.29
C ASN A 178 1.65 -9.12 -7.20
N ALA A 179 1.66 -8.47 -8.36
CA ALA A 179 1.27 -7.07 -8.50
C ALA A 179 -0.23 -6.95 -8.79
N SER A 180 -0.94 -6.16 -7.98
CA SER A 180 -2.34 -5.80 -8.22
C SER A 180 -2.54 -4.31 -8.00
N ALA A 181 -3.29 -3.67 -8.89
CA ALA A 181 -3.65 -2.26 -8.80
C ALA A 181 -5.14 -2.07 -9.13
N VAL A 182 -5.79 -1.14 -8.43
CA VAL A 182 -7.14 -0.67 -8.69
C VAL A 182 -7.10 0.84 -8.82
N VAL A 183 -7.64 1.38 -9.91
CA VAL A 183 -7.78 2.82 -10.12
C VAL A 183 -9.26 3.16 -10.19
N VAL A 184 -9.68 4.14 -9.40
CA VAL A 184 -11.06 4.62 -9.33
C VAL A 184 -11.10 6.04 -9.84
N ARG A 185 -11.83 6.27 -10.93
CA ARG A 185 -12.09 7.61 -11.48
C ARG A 185 -12.92 8.44 -10.50
N LEU A 186 -12.51 9.67 -10.25
CA LEU A 186 -13.27 10.68 -9.51
C LEU A 186 -13.58 11.88 -10.41
N GLU A 187 -14.28 12.88 -9.87
CA GLU A 187 -14.81 14.01 -10.64
C GLU A 187 -13.72 14.86 -11.31
N GLY A 188 -12.56 15.01 -10.68
CA GLY A 188 -11.45 15.81 -11.19
C GLY A 188 -10.61 15.14 -12.29
N TRP A 189 -10.96 13.94 -12.75
CA TRP A 189 -10.17 13.20 -13.75
C TRP A 189 -9.95 14.03 -15.02
N GLY A 190 -8.69 14.17 -15.44
CA GLY A 190 -8.31 14.90 -16.65
C GLY A 190 -8.43 16.42 -16.56
N LEU A 191 -8.75 16.99 -15.40
CA LEU A 191 -8.83 18.45 -15.22
C LEU A 191 -7.49 19.09 -14.84
N TYR A 192 -6.54 18.30 -14.34
CA TYR A 192 -5.28 18.79 -13.80
C TYR A 192 -4.10 18.08 -14.47
N GLU A 193 -3.17 18.88 -14.98
CA GLU A 193 -1.86 18.41 -15.42
C GLU A 193 -0.83 18.75 -14.34
N ASN A 194 0.09 17.83 -14.05
CA ASN A 194 1.20 18.12 -13.16
C ASN A 194 2.46 18.45 -14.00
N PRO A 195 3.04 19.65 -13.88
CA PRO A 195 4.24 20.05 -14.63
C PRO A 195 5.44 19.12 -14.43
N ASP A 196 5.52 18.45 -13.27
CA ASP A 196 6.59 17.51 -12.94
C ASP A 196 6.35 16.08 -13.50
N ASP A 197 5.20 15.82 -14.14
CA ASP A 197 4.81 14.49 -14.62
C ASP A 197 5.86 13.89 -15.57
N VAL A 198 6.40 14.69 -16.49
CA VAL A 198 7.42 14.20 -17.45
C VAL A 198 8.65 13.65 -16.71
N ARG A 199 9.09 14.35 -15.66
CA ARG A 199 10.26 13.93 -14.86
C ARG A 199 9.93 12.71 -14.03
N LEU A 200 8.78 12.69 -13.36
CA LEU A 200 8.36 11.56 -12.52
C LEU A 200 8.16 10.29 -13.35
N ARG A 201 7.54 10.40 -14.53
CA ARG A 201 7.44 9.31 -15.51
C ARG A 201 8.81 8.85 -15.96
N ALA A 202 9.67 9.77 -16.41
CA ALA A 202 11.02 9.41 -16.83
C ALA A 202 11.79 8.69 -15.72
N GLN A 203 11.66 9.14 -14.47
CA GLN A 203 12.25 8.45 -13.31
C GLN A 203 11.68 7.04 -13.16
N ALA A 204 10.35 6.91 -13.23
CA ALA A 204 9.66 5.63 -13.15
C ALA A 204 10.14 4.65 -14.24
N TYR A 205 10.42 5.11 -15.47
CA TYR A 205 10.93 4.24 -16.55
C TYR A 205 12.47 4.10 -16.59
N SER A 206 13.23 5.02 -15.98
CA SER A 206 14.70 5.04 -16.05
C SER A 206 15.39 4.00 -15.18
N TYR A 207 14.73 3.53 -14.11
CA TYR A 207 15.27 2.56 -13.17
C TYR A 207 15.68 1.23 -13.86
N ASN A 208 15.10 0.93 -15.03
CA ASN A 208 15.42 -0.26 -15.84
C ASN A 208 16.79 -0.19 -16.57
N ARG A 209 17.37 1.00 -16.79
CA ARG A 209 18.69 1.12 -17.48
C ARG A 209 19.90 1.10 -16.55
N GLY A 210 19.69 1.04 -15.24
CA GLY A 210 20.72 1.18 -14.21
C GLY A 210 21.24 -0.13 -13.60
N GLY A 211 20.85 -1.29 -14.12
CA GLY A 211 21.25 -2.62 -13.64
C GLY A 211 22.74 -2.96 -13.83
N ARG A 212 23.63 -2.18 -13.21
CA ARG A 212 24.99 -2.46 -12.69
C ARG A 212 25.71 -1.13 -12.49
N PHE A 213 25.66 -0.57 -11.29
CA PHE A 213 26.72 0.31 -10.82
C PHE A 213 27.97 -0.54 -10.58
N ARG A 214 28.80 -0.74 -11.61
CA ARG A 214 30.22 -1.00 -11.36
C ARG A 214 30.81 0.32 -10.89
N SER A 215 31.10 0.41 -9.59
CA SER A 215 32.02 1.40 -9.04
C SER A 215 33.32 1.40 -9.86
N LEU A 216 33.51 2.41 -10.69
CA LEU A 216 34.83 2.79 -11.17
C LEU A 216 35.32 3.94 -10.29
N SER A 217 35.84 3.57 -9.14
CA SER A 217 36.74 4.41 -8.37
C SER A 217 38.14 4.30 -8.98
N HIS A 218 38.51 5.37 -9.70
CA HIS A 218 39.85 5.99 -9.79
C HIS A 218 40.96 5.26 -10.58
N ILE A 219 41.46 6.04 -11.56
CA ILE A 219 42.72 5.95 -12.35
C ILE A 219 42.70 4.96 -13.51
#